data_AF-A0A532EKD2-F1
#
_entry.id   AF-A0A532EKD2-F1
#
_cell.length_a   1.000
_cell.length_b   1.000
_cell.length_c   1.000
_cell.angle_alpha   90.00
_cell.angle_beta   90.00
_cell.angle_gamma   90.00
#
_symmetry.space_group_name_H-M   'P 1'
#
loop_
_entity.id
_entity.type
_entity.pdbx_description
1 polymer ?
#
loop_
_entity_poly.entity_id
_entity_poly.type
_entity_poly.pdbx_seq_one_letter_code
_entity_poly.pdbx_strand_id
1 'polypeptide(L)'
;MVPLPRFSFFIMKISDKYSHSPISQRGLSMTALGFLAAVSLFSSACDLGVSSSGDQQGQSGRDGNRPPVVKLVEIIQESIRLDRPVTVRVETEDPERDPVTVRFRWLVNESVAPGQSDATFHPDQLKRGDKVSVEAIPNDGIHDGLPLRSRVVLVGNTPPIIKALTLEPSEVKPGDRVRAVVDLWDADQDEIHHIVKWWRNGKVVAESESQNQFVVEQWNRGDVLAVSIVASDKESKGLETFSEPLTLSNSPPQFTTTPSVQVGKESRFEYHARAVDSEGDPVTYKLEAAPPGMIIDEQTGQVQWLIPIDSPGNYHVRVLATDDRGGSSFQDFTLSLPASNAS
;
A
#
# COMPACT_ATOMS: atom_id res chain seq x y z
N MET A 1 14.91 25.87 -12.04
CA MET A 1 15.17 24.41 -12.06
C MET A 1 15.91 24.06 -10.78
N VAL A 2 15.23 23.43 -9.84
CA VAL A 2 15.79 22.97 -8.55
C VAL A 2 15.97 21.45 -8.67
N PRO A 3 17.12 20.86 -8.27
CA PRO A 3 17.30 19.42 -8.38
C PRO A 3 16.59 18.70 -7.23
N LEU A 4 15.93 17.59 -7.54
CA LEU A 4 15.32 16.68 -6.56
C LEU A 4 16.40 15.85 -5.83
N PRO A 5 16.20 15.49 -4.54
CA PRO A 5 17.14 14.65 -3.82
C PRO A 5 16.98 13.17 -4.19
N ARG A 6 18.11 12.47 -4.33
CA ARG A 6 18.18 11.01 -4.52
C ARG A 6 17.95 10.30 -3.18
N PHE A 7 16.92 9.46 -3.10
CA PHE A 7 16.76 8.51 -2.01
C PHE A 7 17.56 7.22 -2.32
N SER A 8 18.48 6.86 -1.44
CA SER A 8 19.16 5.56 -1.45
C SER A 8 18.36 4.56 -0.62
N PHE A 9 17.91 3.47 -1.24
CA PHE A 9 17.31 2.34 -0.55
C PHE A 9 18.41 1.48 0.09
N PHE A 10 18.32 1.28 1.41
CA PHE A 10 19.18 0.36 2.15
C PHE A 10 18.51 -1.02 2.16
N ILE A 11 19.03 -1.98 1.38
CA ILE A 11 18.59 -3.37 1.42
C ILE A 11 19.29 -4.08 2.58
N MET A 12 18.54 -4.43 3.62
CA MET A 12 19.03 -5.24 4.73
C MET A 12 19.08 -6.71 4.31
N LYS A 13 20.30 -7.25 4.12
CA LYS A 13 20.55 -8.69 3.94
C LYS A 13 20.34 -9.41 5.27
N ILE A 14 19.37 -10.30 5.34
CA ILE A 14 19.26 -11.30 6.41
C ILE A 14 20.06 -12.53 5.97
N SER A 15 21.05 -12.94 6.77
CA SER A 15 21.89 -14.11 6.54
C SER A 15 21.24 -15.37 7.10
N ASP A 16 21.25 -16.43 6.30
CA ASP A 16 20.99 -17.82 6.70
C ASP A 16 22.06 -18.36 7.66
N LYS A 17 21.62 -19.07 8.71
CA LYS A 17 22.43 -20.12 9.36
C LYS A 17 21.55 -21.30 9.83
N TYR A 18 21.72 -22.39 9.09
CA TYR A 18 21.53 -23.82 9.35
C TYR A 18 21.27 -24.33 10.79
N SER A 19 20.42 -25.36 10.89
CA SER A 19 20.70 -26.56 11.67
C SER A 19 20.02 -27.80 11.05
N HIS A 20 20.83 -28.76 10.58
CA HIS A 20 20.42 -30.10 10.16
C HIS A 20 20.29 -31.04 11.37
N SER A 21 19.33 -31.97 11.33
CA SER A 21 19.40 -33.34 11.90
C SER A 21 18.17 -34.19 11.51
N PRO A 22 18.23 -35.54 11.54
CA PRO A 22 17.80 -36.38 10.41
C PRO A 22 16.63 -37.37 10.65
N ILE A 23 16.05 -37.82 9.52
CA ILE A 23 15.42 -39.12 9.17
C ILE A 23 14.22 -39.62 10.00
N SER A 24 13.09 -39.80 9.30
CA SER A 24 12.27 -41.04 9.38
C SER A 24 11.46 -41.20 8.08
N GLN A 25 11.89 -42.12 7.22
CA GLN A 25 11.10 -42.61 6.09
C GLN A 25 10.11 -43.66 6.59
N ARG A 26 8.80 -43.43 6.41
CA ARG A 26 7.80 -44.51 6.28
C ARG A 26 6.64 -44.10 5.36
N GLY A 27 6.59 -44.75 4.19
CA GLY A 27 5.39 -45.29 3.55
C GLY A 27 4.32 -44.32 3.05
N LEU A 28 4.40 -43.93 1.76
CA LEU A 28 3.21 -43.60 0.98
C LEU A 28 2.79 -44.82 0.14
N SER A 29 1.61 -45.34 0.46
CA SER A 29 0.88 -46.32 -0.34
C SER A 29 0.15 -45.58 -1.45
N MET A 30 0.55 -45.81 -2.70
CA MET A 30 -0.17 -45.41 -3.91
C MET A 30 -1.30 -46.41 -4.17
N THR A 31 -2.55 -46.01 -3.97
CA THR A 31 -3.71 -46.71 -4.51
C THR A 31 -4.02 -46.12 -5.89
N ALA A 32 -3.57 -46.81 -6.92
CA ALA A 32 -4.05 -46.64 -8.29
C ALA A 32 -5.44 -47.29 -8.40
N LEU A 33 -6.47 -46.51 -8.77
CA LEU A 33 -7.74 -47.05 -9.21
C LEU A 33 -7.75 -47.07 -10.74
N GLY A 34 -7.71 -48.28 -11.30
CA GLY A 34 -7.83 -48.52 -12.73
C GLY A 34 -9.26 -48.30 -13.22
N PHE A 35 -9.36 -47.81 -14.46
CA PHE A 35 -10.55 -48.01 -15.28
C PHE A 35 -10.13 -48.76 -16.54
N LEU A 36 -10.74 -49.94 -16.72
CA LEU A 36 -10.54 -50.84 -17.85
C LEU A 36 -11.42 -50.43 -19.05
N ALA A 37 -10.77 -50.47 -20.21
CA ALA A 37 -11.20 -50.77 -21.58
C ALA A 37 -12.70 -50.92 -21.90
N ALA A 38 -13.11 -50.30 -23.02
CA ALA A 38 -13.53 -51.02 -24.24
C ALA A 38 -13.87 -50.01 -25.36
N VAL A 39 -13.16 -50.05 -26.49
CA VAL A 39 -13.75 -49.68 -27.79
C VAL A 39 -13.33 -50.72 -28.82
N SER A 40 -14.35 -51.39 -29.35
CA SER A 40 -14.30 -52.54 -30.22
C SER A 40 -13.83 -52.18 -31.64
N LEU A 41 -13.03 -53.08 -32.21
CA LEU A 41 -12.77 -53.18 -33.64
C LEU A 41 -14.06 -53.60 -34.36
N PHE A 42 -14.49 -52.81 -35.34
CA PHE A 42 -15.31 -53.31 -36.45
C PHE A 42 -14.62 -52.97 -37.76
N SER A 43 -14.06 -54.00 -38.37
CA SER A 43 -13.70 -54.05 -39.78
C SER A 43 -14.98 -54.23 -40.61
N SER A 44 -15.28 -53.30 -41.49
CA SER A 44 -16.04 -53.57 -42.71
C SER A 44 -15.51 -52.66 -43.82
N ALA A 45 -14.86 -53.30 -44.78
CA ALA A 45 -14.53 -52.72 -46.07
C ALA A 45 -15.82 -52.50 -46.87
N CYS A 46 -15.99 -51.30 -47.42
CA CYS A 46 -16.73 -51.10 -48.65
C CYS A 46 -15.78 -50.41 -49.64
N ASP A 47 -15.43 -51.23 -50.61
CA ASP A 47 -14.74 -50.93 -51.86
C ASP A 47 -15.63 -50.01 -52.72
N LEU A 48 -15.09 -48.87 -53.13
CA LEU A 48 -15.52 -48.13 -54.31
C LEU A 48 -14.33 -47.29 -54.77
N GLY A 49 -13.60 -47.84 -55.74
CA GLY A 49 -12.49 -47.17 -56.40
C GLY A 49 -12.93 -45.91 -57.15
N VAL A 50 -12.16 -44.85 -57.00
CA VAL A 50 -11.91 -43.88 -58.08
C VAL A 50 -10.40 -43.59 -58.11
N SER A 51 -9.92 -43.55 -59.34
CA SER A 51 -8.57 -43.48 -59.85
C SER A 51 -7.72 -42.28 -59.40
N SER A 52 -6.43 -42.60 -59.25
CA SER A 52 -5.24 -41.89 -59.75
C SER A 52 -4.85 -40.51 -59.19
N SER A 53 -3.65 -40.53 -58.58
CA SER A 53 -2.54 -39.59 -58.77
C SER A 53 -2.73 -38.12 -58.39
N GLY A 54 -2.01 -37.71 -57.35
CA GLY A 54 -1.70 -36.31 -57.05
C GLY A 54 -0.76 -36.22 -55.86
N ASP A 55 0.54 -36.13 -56.14
CA ASP A 55 1.61 -35.86 -55.17
C ASP A 55 1.26 -34.68 -54.25
N GLN A 56 1.38 -34.89 -52.94
CA GLN A 56 1.48 -33.79 -51.97
C GLN A 56 2.92 -33.27 -52.00
N GLN A 57 3.26 -32.53 -53.06
CA GLN A 57 4.42 -31.65 -53.08
C GLN A 57 4.07 -30.38 -52.27
N GLY A 58 4.90 -30.09 -51.27
CA GLY A 58 4.87 -28.81 -50.56
C GLY A 58 4.90 -27.66 -51.57
N GLN A 59 4.03 -26.67 -51.34
CA GLN A 59 3.99 -25.47 -52.16
C GLN A 59 5.30 -24.68 -51.96
N SER A 60 6.31 -24.95 -52.77
CA SER A 60 7.31 -23.95 -53.12
C SER A 60 6.61 -22.91 -53.99
N GLY A 61 6.58 -21.65 -53.55
CA GLY A 61 6.17 -20.54 -54.40
C GLY A 61 7.02 -20.51 -55.69
N ARG A 62 6.49 -19.93 -56.76
CA ARG A 62 7.21 -19.76 -58.05
C ARG A 62 8.50 -18.91 -57.94
N ASP A 63 8.80 -18.40 -56.75
CA ASP A 63 9.93 -17.58 -56.34
C ASP A 63 11.04 -18.37 -55.60
N GLY A 64 10.81 -19.64 -55.24
CA GLY A 64 11.77 -20.48 -54.52
C GLY A 64 11.84 -20.22 -53.00
N ASN A 65 11.00 -19.33 -52.48
CA ASN A 65 10.90 -19.03 -51.05
C ASN A 65 10.01 -20.06 -50.33
N ARG A 66 10.38 -20.49 -49.12
CA ARG A 66 9.61 -21.46 -48.33
C ARG A 66 8.96 -20.75 -47.14
N PRO A 67 7.66 -21.00 -46.85
CA PRO A 67 7.01 -20.33 -45.74
C PRO A 67 7.70 -20.58 -44.38
N PRO A 68 7.73 -19.59 -43.49
CA PRO A 68 8.30 -19.74 -42.15
C PRO A 68 7.45 -20.68 -41.29
N VAL A 69 8.04 -21.21 -40.22
CA VAL A 69 7.35 -22.09 -39.26
C VAL A 69 7.44 -21.57 -37.83
N VAL A 70 6.41 -21.81 -37.03
CA VAL A 70 6.46 -21.64 -35.57
C VAL A 70 6.96 -22.94 -34.94
N LYS A 71 8.03 -22.87 -34.16
CA LYS A 71 8.57 -23.99 -33.38
C LYS A 71 7.92 -24.12 -32.02
N LEU A 72 7.58 -22.98 -31.42
CA LEU A 72 6.97 -22.90 -30.09
C LEU A 72 6.02 -21.71 -30.04
N VAL A 73 4.84 -21.93 -29.46
CA VAL A 73 3.96 -20.87 -28.97
C VAL A 73 3.41 -21.28 -27.62
N GLU A 74 3.73 -20.49 -26.60
CA GLU A 74 3.36 -20.81 -25.22
C GLU A 74 2.89 -19.56 -24.49
N ILE A 75 1.74 -19.66 -23.82
CA ILE A 75 1.33 -18.71 -22.78
C ILE A 75 2.22 -18.99 -21.56
N ILE A 76 2.98 -17.99 -21.14
CA ILE A 76 4.04 -18.13 -20.12
C ILE A 76 3.44 -18.43 -18.74
N GLN A 77 2.23 -17.93 -18.49
CA GLN A 77 1.51 -18.08 -17.23
C GLN A 77 0.91 -19.49 -17.09
N GLU A 78 0.95 -20.04 -15.87
CA GLU A 78 0.29 -21.33 -15.54
C GLU A 78 -1.23 -21.17 -15.41
N SER A 79 -1.67 -20.04 -14.85
CA SER A 79 -3.07 -19.60 -14.78
C SER A 79 -3.16 -18.12 -15.14
N ILE A 80 -4.27 -17.72 -15.76
CA ILE A 80 -4.51 -16.32 -16.13
C ILE A 80 -5.18 -15.60 -14.97
N ARG A 81 -4.66 -14.43 -14.63
CA ARG A 81 -5.26 -13.48 -13.67
C ARG A 81 -5.86 -12.31 -14.42
N LEU A 82 -6.96 -11.78 -13.91
CA LEU A 82 -7.71 -10.68 -14.52
C LEU A 82 -7.04 -9.30 -14.30
N ASP A 83 -6.11 -9.19 -13.35
CA ASP A 83 -5.46 -7.93 -12.95
C ASP A 83 -4.23 -7.55 -13.77
N ARG A 84 -3.86 -8.36 -14.78
CA ARG A 84 -2.62 -8.17 -15.52
C ARG A 84 -2.70 -8.75 -16.93
N PRO A 85 -1.93 -8.21 -17.88
CA PRO A 85 -1.83 -8.78 -19.20
C PRO A 85 -1.19 -10.18 -19.20
N VAL A 86 -1.59 -11.00 -20.16
CA VAL A 86 -1.03 -12.32 -20.47
C VAL A 86 -0.03 -12.16 -21.62
N THR A 87 1.10 -12.84 -21.54
CA THR A 87 2.18 -12.74 -22.53
C THR A 87 2.53 -14.09 -23.10
N VAL A 88 2.95 -14.10 -24.36
CA VAL A 88 3.31 -15.32 -25.09
C VAL A 88 4.79 -15.35 -25.42
N ARG A 89 5.37 -16.54 -25.33
CA ARG A 89 6.68 -16.85 -25.92
C ARG A 89 6.44 -17.49 -27.27
N VAL A 90 7.10 -16.96 -28.31
CA VAL A 90 7.08 -17.54 -29.65
C VAL A 90 8.50 -17.72 -30.16
N GLU A 91 8.75 -18.86 -30.79
CA GLU A 91 9.98 -19.15 -31.52
C GLU A 91 9.62 -19.52 -32.95
N THR A 92 10.23 -18.84 -33.91
CA THR A 92 10.05 -19.08 -35.35
C THR A 92 11.34 -19.54 -35.99
N GLU A 93 11.22 -20.26 -37.10
CA GLU A 93 12.34 -20.58 -37.97
C GLU A 93 11.90 -20.32 -39.40
N ASP A 94 12.76 -19.66 -40.16
CA ASP A 94 12.60 -19.50 -41.59
C ASP A 94 13.69 -20.30 -42.32
N PRO A 95 13.35 -21.13 -43.33
CA PRO A 95 14.34 -21.96 -44.01
C PRO A 95 15.42 -21.19 -44.76
N GLU A 96 15.13 -19.96 -45.18
CA GLU A 96 16.05 -19.03 -45.85
C GLU A 96 16.71 -18.05 -44.85
N ARG A 97 16.26 -18.06 -43.59
CA ARG A 97 16.67 -17.18 -42.48
C ARG A 97 16.24 -15.74 -42.70
N ASP A 98 15.12 -15.55 -43.41
CA ASP A 98 14.52 -14.25 -43.56
C ASP A 98 13.88 -13.75 -42.25
N PRO A 99 13.77 -12.43 -42.03
CA PRO A 99 13.10 -11.88 -40.86
C PRO A 99 11.62 -12.29 -40.80
N VAL A 100 11.21 -12.90 -39.69
CA VAL A 100 9.83 -13.35 -39.50
C VAL A 100 9.05 -12.37 -38.62
N THR A 101 7.88 -11.97 -39.08
CA THR A 101 6.83 -11.32 -38.27
C THR A 101 5.79 -12.34 -37.83
N VAL A 102 5.11 -12.09 -36.72
CA VAL A 102 4.09 -13.02 -36.18
C VAL A 102 2.80 -12.26 -35.93
N ARG A 103 1.70 -12.78 -36.47
CA ARG A 103 0.34 -12.33 -36.13
C ARG A 103 -0.25 -13.27 -35.09
N PHE A 104 -0.96 -12.69 -34.12
CA PHE A 104 -1.60 -13.44 -33.05
C PHE A 104 -3.11 -13.45 -33.25
N ARG A 105 -3.71 -14.61 -33.00
CA ARG A 105 -5.15 -14.77 -32.90
C ARG A 105 -5.46 -15.41 -31.55
N TRP A 106 -5.98 -14.62 -30.63
CA TRP A 106 -6.39 -15.10 -29.31
C TRP A 106 -7.75 -15.77 -29.38
N LEU A 107 -7.91 -16.88 -28.68
CA LEU A 107 -9.16 -17.63 -28.56
C LEU A 107 -9.57 -17.73 -27.10
N VAL A 108 -10.82 -17.38 -26.82
CA VAL A 108 -11.49 -17.54 -25.52
C VAL A 108 -12.66 -18.48 -25.73
N ASN A 109 -12.67 -19.60 -25.01
CA ASN A 109 -13.70 -20.64 -25.13
C ASN A 109 -13.93 -21.07 -26.59
N GLU A 110 -12.83 -21.33 -27.32
CA GLU A 110 -12.81 -21.69 -28.76
C GLU A 110 -13.25 -20.57 -29.74
N SER A 111 -13.65 -19.40 -29.25
CA SER A 111 -14.06 -18.26 -30.09
C SER A 111 -12.96 -17.21 -30.15
N VAL A 112 -12.79 -16.56 -31.31
CA VAL A 112 -11.79 -15.49 -31.46
C VAL A 112 -12.11 -14.33 -30.51
N ALA A 113 -11.12 -13.92 -29.71
CA ALA A 113 -11.24 -12.77 -28.83
C ALA A 113 -11.21 -11.48 -29.67
N PRO A 114 -12.28 -10.68 -29.66
CA PRO A 114 -12.37 -9.49 -30.51
C PRO A 114 -11.34 -8.45 -30.08
N GLY A 115 -10.62 -7.88 -31.06
CA GLY A 115 -9.67 -6.79 -30.83
C GLY A 115 -8.36 -7.20 -30.15
N GLN A 116 -8.12 -8.49 -29.94
CA GLN A 116 -6.89 -9.01 -29.32
C GLN A 116 -6.01 -9.69 -30.38
N SER A 117 -5.02 -8.96 -30.90
CA SER A 117 -4.12 -9.45 -31.97
C SER A 117 -2.63 -9.24 -31.70
N ASP A 118 -2.28 -8.66 -30.55
CA ASP A 118 -0.90 -8.43 -30.14
C ASP A 118 -0.33 -9.66 -29.43
N ALA A 119 0.99 -9.67 -29.19
CA ALA A 119 1.66 -10.67 -28.35
C ALA A 119 1.22 -10.60 -26.86
N THR A 120 0.46 -9.57 -26.51
CA THR A 120 -0.10 -9.35 -25.18
C THR A 120 -1.62 -9.46 -25.26
N PHE A 121 -2.22 -10.12 -24.29
CA PHE A 121 -3.67 -10.28 -24.16
C PHE A 121 -4.17 -9.65 -22.87
N HIS A 122 -5.28 -8.92 -22.96
CA HIS A 122 -5.92 -8.24 -21.84
C HIS A 122 -7.14 -9.04 -21.36
N PRO A 123 -7.05 -9.73 -20.21
CA PRO A 123 -8.10 -10.64 -19.74
C PRO A 123 -9.22 -9.95 -18.94
N ASP A 124 -9.21 -8.61 -18.79
CA ASP A 124 -10.06 -7.86 -17.84
C ASP A 124 -11.58 -8.06 -17.99
N GLN A 125 -12.03 -8.65 -19.11
CA GLN A 125 -13.44 -8.94 -19.41
C GLN A 125 -13.80 -10.43 -19.31
N LEU A 126 -12.83 -11.27 -18.95
CA LEU A 126 -13.02 -12.70 -18.76
C LEU A 126 -13.54 -13.00 -17.36
N LYS A 127 -13.94 -14.25 -17.15
CA LYS A 127 -14.29 -14.78 -15.84
C LYS A 127 -13.49 -16.05 -15.54
N ARG A 128 -13.39 -16.37 -14.25
CA ARG A 128 -12.83 -17.63 -13.77
C ARG A 128 -13.37 -18.83 -14.55
N GLY A 129 -12.45 -19.70 -14.96
CA GLY A 129 -12.72 -20.92 -15.71
C GLY A 129 -12.79 -20.75 -17.23
N ASP A 130 -12.77 -19.51 -17.76
CA ASP A 130 -12.64 -19.30 -19.20
C ASP A 130 -11.34 -19.92 -19.73
N LYS A 131 -11.41 -20.52 -20.92
CA LYS A 131 -10.30 -21.21 -21.57
C LYS A 131 -9.63 -20.28 -22.58
N VAL A 132 -8.38 -19.95 -22.37
CA VAL A 132 -7.60 -19.08 -23.26
C VAL A 132 -6.53 -19.88 -23.99
N SER A 133 -6.38 -19.63 -25.28
CA SER A 133 -5.26 -20.11 -26.09
C SER A 133 -4.94 -19.09 -27.17
N VAL A 134 -3.77 -19.17 -27.77
CA VAL A 134 -3.36 -18.27 -28.86
C VAL A 134 -2.84 -19.06 -30.04
N GLU A 135 -3.16 -18.58 -31.24
CA GLU A 135 -2.55 -19.05 -32.47
C GLU A 135 -1.54 -18.03 -32.97
N ALA A 136 -0.34 -18.50 -33.28
CA ALA A 136 0.73 -17.72 -33.88
C ALA A 136 0.85 -18.08 -35.37
N ILE A 137 0.76 -17.07 -36.24
CA ILE A 137 0.87 -17.20 -37.70
C ILE A 137 2.12 -16.44 -38.13
N PRO A 138 3.20 -17.12 -38.56
CA PRO A 138 4.45 -16.47 -38.96
C PRO A 138 4.34 -15.98 -40.42
N ASN A 139 5.05 -14.90 -40.75
CA ASN A 139 5.09 -14.33 -42.09
C ASN A 139 6.49 -13.73 -42.35
N ASP A 140 7.10 -14.10 -43.48
CA ASP A 140 8.46 -13.69 -43.89
C ASP A 140 8.48 -12.41 -44.77
N GLY A 141 7.34 -11.73 -44.90
CA GLY A 141 7.12 -10.60 -45.80
C GLY A 141 6.58 -10.98 -47.17
N ILE A 142 6.53 -12.27 -47.52
CA ILE A 142 6.04 -12.82 -48.79
C ILE A 142 4.91 -13.82 -48.54
N HIS A 143 5.17 -14.87 -47.76
CA HIS A 143 4.27 -15.98 -47.51
C HIS A 143 3.90 -16.09 -46.02
N ASP A 144 2.64 -16.41 -45.76
CA ASP A 144 2.20 -16.86 -44.43
C ASP A 144 2.61 -18.33 -44.23
N GLY A 145 3.16 -18.63 -43.05
CA GLY A 145 3.31 -19.99 -42.57
C GLY A 145 2.03 -20.55 -41.95
N LEU A 146 2.06 -21.84 -41.63
CA LEU A 146 0.93 -22.50 -40.96
C LEU A 146 0.78 -22.00 -39.51
N PRO A 147 -0.46 -21.76 -39.04
CA PRO A 147 -0.70 -21.39 -37.65
C PRO A 147 -0.31 -22.53 -36.71
N LEU A 148 0.35 -22.20 -35.60
CA LEU A 148 0.50 -23.09 -34.46
C LEU A 148 -0.33 -22.57 -33.29
N ARG A 149 -1.10 -23.46 -32.63
CA ARG A 149 -1.91 -23.12 -31.45
C ARG A 149 -1.19 -23.53 -30.17
N SER A 150 -1.25 -22.66 -29.16
CA SER A 150 -0.74 -22.96 -27.82
C SER A 150 -1.59 -24.00 -27.09
N ARG A 151 -1.08 -24.52 -25.97
CA ARG A 151 -1.93 -25.17 -24.96
C ARG A 151 -3.03 -24.22 -24.47
N VAL A 152 -4.12 -24.79 -23.96
CA VAL A 152 -5.16 -24.03 -23.25
C VAL A 152 -4.69 -23.70 -21.83
N VAL A 153 -4.89 -22.46 -21.42
CA VAL A 153 -4.68 -21.96 -20.06
C VAL A 153 -6.02 -21.49 -19.52
N LEU A 154 -6.34 -21.85 -18.28
CA LEU A 154 -7.56 -21.42 -17.62
C LEU A 154 -7.36 -20.06 -16.95
N VAL A 155 -8.40 -19.22 -16.98
CA VAL A 155 -8.53 -18.10 -16.05
C VAL A 155 -8.72 -18.67 -14.65
N GLY A 156 -7.75 -18.39 -13.78
CA GLY A 156 -7.74 -18.82 -12.39
C GLY A 156 -8.15 -17.70 -11.45
N ASN A 157 -7.76 -17.84 -10.17
CA ASN A 157 -8.02 -16.85 -9.13
C ASN A 157 -7.13 -15.60 -9.28
N THR A 158 -7.72 -14.43 -9.15
CA THR A 158 -7.02 -13.15 -9.08
C THR A 158 -7.10 -12.61 -7.65
N PRO A 159 -6.01 -12.70 -6.85
CA PRO A 159 -5.99 -12.16 -5.50
C PRO A 159 -6.48 -10.71 -5.40
N PRO A 160 -7.20 -10.34 -4.33
CA PRO A 160 -7.71 -9.00 -4.15
C PRO A 160 -6.58 -7.99 -3.95
N ILE A 161 -6.85 -6.75 -4.31
CA ILE A 161 -5.93 -5.62 -4.19
C ILE A 161 -6.50 -4.54 -3.27
N ILE A 162 -5.59 -3.76 -2.70
CA ILE A 162 -5.90 -2.53 -1.97
C ILE A 162 -5.58 -1.36 -2.91
N LYS A 163 -6.60 -0.63 -3.35
CA LYS A 163 -6.45 0.53 -4.24
C LYS A 163 -6.00 1.78 -3.48
N ALA A 164 -6.46 1.93 -2.23
CA ALA A 164 -6.08 3.02 -1.35
C ALA A 164 -6.13 2.58 0.12
N LEU A 165 -5.21 3.10 0.92
CA LEU A 165 -5.19 2.92 2.38
C LEU A 165 -4.70 4.21 3.04
N THR A 166 -5.60 4.89 3.76
CA THR A 166 -5.32 6.15 4.44
C THR A 166 -5.71 6.09 5.92
N LEU A 167 -5.14 6.99 6.70
CA LEU A 167 -5.50 7.21 8.10
C LEU A 167 -6.30 8.49 8.25
N GLU A 168 -7.40 8.43 8.99
CA GLU A 168 -8.23 9.59 9.33
C GLU A 168 -8.42 9.69 10.86
N PRO A 169 -8.20 10.86 11.48
CA PRO A 169 -7.72 12.10 10.87
C PRO A 169 -6.23 12.03 10.46
N SER A 170 -5.81 12.95 9.59
CA SER A 170 -4.42 13.06 9.10
C SER A 170 -3.46 13.73 10.07
N GLU A 171 -3.97 14.22 11.21
CA GLU A 171 -3.20 14.74 12.34
C GLU A 171 -3.82 14.15 13.60
N VAL A 172 -2.97 13.62 14.49
CA VAL A 172 -3.43 12.90 15.68
C VAL A 172 -2.59 13.28 16.89
N LYS A 173 -3.28 13.30 18.03
CA LYS A 173 -2.74 13.51 19.36
C LYS A 173 -3.04 12.29 20.22
N PRO A 174 -2.32 12.12 21.34
CA PRO A 174 -2.68 11.12 22.35
C PRO A 174 -4.15 11.23 22.76
N GLY A 175 -4.84 10.11 22.83
CA GLY A 175 -6.29 10.01 23.11
C GLY A 175 -7.18 9.98 21.87
N ASP A 176 -6.69 10.41 20.69
CA ASP A 176 -7.49 10.42 19.47
C ASP A 176 -7.79 9.01 18.97
N ARG A 177 -8.96 8.87 18.33
CA ARG A 177 -9.32 7.64 17.61
C ARG A 177 -9.04 7.81 16.13
N VAL A 178 -8.16 6.96 15.61
CA VAL A 178 -7.76 6.91 14.21
C VAL A 178 -8.50 5.79 13.52
N ARG A 179 -8.95 6.03 12.30
CA ARG A 179 -9.60 5.06 11.43
C ARG A 179 -8.75 4.80 10.20
N ALA A 180 -8.57 3.53 9.87
CA ALA A 180 -8.06 3.11 8.57
C ALA A 180 -9.21 3.14 7.55
N VAL A 181 -9.06 3.96 6.50
CA VAL A 181 -9.97 4.00 5.36
C VAL A 181 -9.31 3.24 4.22
N VAL A 182 -9.96 2.17 3.78
CA VAL A 182 -9.43 1.23 2.79
C VAL A 182 -10.39 1.10 1.60
N ASP A 183 -9.84 1.14 0.40
CA ASP A 183 -10.54 0.80 -0.84
C ASP A 183 -10.03 -0.57 -1.32
N LEU A 184 -10.89 -1.58 -1.20
CA LEU A 184 -10.62 -2.97 -1.56
C LEU A 184 -11.30 -3.30 -2.88
N TRP A 185 -10.61 -4.05 -3.73
CA TRP A 185 -11.17 -4.50 -5.00
C TRP A 185 -10.68 -5.90 -5.34
N ASP A 186 -11.60 -6.72 -5.81
CA ASP A 186 -11.34 -8.05 -6.32
C ASP A 186 -11.80 -8.14 -7.77
N ALA A 187 -10.96 -8.71 -8.63
CA ALA A 187 -11.22 -8.76 -10.07
C ALA A 187 -12.25 -9.84 -10.43
N ASP A 188 -12.29 -10.93 -9.65
CA ASP A 188 -13.24 -12.04 -9.81
C ASP A 188 -14.57 -11.79 -9.07
N GLN A 189 -14.66 -10.66 -8.35
CA GLN A 189 -15.80 -10.27 -7.51
C GLN A 189 -16.04 -11.23 -6.34
N ASP A 190 -14.97 -11.88 -5.87
CA ASP A 190 -15.04 -12.76 -4.72
C ASP A 190 -15.21 -11.98 -3.41
N GLU A 191 -15.69 -12.67 -2.37
CA GLU A 191 -15.83 -12.09 -1.03
C GLU A 191 -14.44 -11.80 -0.43
N ILE A 192 -14.20 -10.54 -0.08
CA ILE A 192 -12.91 -10.09 0.47
C ILE A 192 -12.93 -10.12 2.01
N HIS A 193 -12.01 -10.89 2.58
CA HIS A 193 -11.59 -10.80 3.98
C HIS A 193 -10.28 -10.02 4.07
N HIS A 194 -10.00 -9.40 5.22
CA HIS A 194 -8.74 -8.71 5.42
C HIS A 194 -8.27 -8.76 6.87
N ILE A 195 -6.95 -8.68 7.05
CA ILE A 195 -6.31 -8.53 8.36
C ILE A 195 -5.72 -7.12 8.42
N VAL A 196 -6.07 -6.38 9.47
CA VAL A 196 -5.55 -5.04 9.79
C VAL A 196 -4.48 -5.18 10.88
N LYS A 197 -3.30 -4.60 10.64
CA LYS A 197 -2.23 -4.49 11.63
C LYS A 197 -1.89 -3.03 11.88
N TRP A 198 -1.92 -2.63 13.14
CA TRP A 198 -1.50 -1.30 13.58
C TRP A 198 -0.05 -1.34 14.06
N TRP A 199 0.72 -0.34 13.66
CA TRP A 199 2.15 -0.25 13.90
C TRP A 199 2.50 1.02 14.67
N ARG A 200 3.36 0.87 15.68
CA ARG A 200 4.02 1.98 16.39
C ARG A 200 5.52 1.84 16.20
N ASN A 201 6.18 2.86 15.64
CA ASN A 201 7.64 2.89 15.48
C ASN A 201 8.21 1.62 14.85
N GLY A 202 7.51 1.08 13.84
CA GLY A 202 7.91 -0.14 13.12
C GLY A 202 7.62 -1.47 13.85
N LYS A 203 6.86 -1.46 14.95
CA LYS A 203 6.42 -2.67 15.66
C LYS A 203 4.90 -2.79 15.64
N VAL A 204 4.39 -4.01 15.41
CA VAL A 204 2.95 -4.31 15.50
C VAL A 204 2.49 -4.14 16.96
N VAL A 205 1.45 -3.34 17.16
CA VAL A 205 0.82 -3.10 18.46
C VAL A 205 -0.60 -3.65 18.55
N ALA A 206 -1.26 -3.87 17.41
CA ALA A 206 -2.56 -4.54 17.34
C ALA A 206 -2.75 -5.24 16.00
N GLU A 207 -3.50 -6.34 15.99
CA GLU A 207 -3.86 -7.10 14.79
C GLU A 207 -5.31 -7.60 14.93
N SER A 208 -6.12 -7.41 13.89
CA SER A 208 -7.55 -7.76 13.91
C SER A 208 -8.10 -7.96 12.49
N GLU A 209 -9.15 -8.78 12.37
CA GLU A 209 -9.88 -8.99 11.12
C GLU A 209 -11.03 -7.98 10.91
N SER A 210 -11.40 -7.22 11.94
CA SER A 210 -12.58 -6.34 11.90
C SER A 210 -12.37 -4.94 12.49
N GLN A 211 -11.34 -4.76 13.32
CA GLN A 211 -11.07 -3.45 13.94
C GLN A 211 -10.20 -2.59 13.04
N ASN A 212 -10.87 -1.76 12.22
CA ASN A 212 -10.23 -0.71 11.42
C ASN A 212 -10.08 0.63 12.17
N GLN A 213 -10.20 0.61 13.50
CA GLN A 213 -10.00 1.77 14.36
C GLN A 213 -8.95 1.46 15.42
N PHE A 214 -8.17 2.48 15.77
CA PHE A 214 -7.14 2.42 16.79
C PHE A 214 -7.22 3.67 17.67
N VAL A 215 -7.15 3.50 18.98
CA VAL A 215 -7.06 4.63 19.91
C VAL A 215 -5.59 4.86 20.17
N VAL A 216 -5.11 6.06 19.84
CA VAL A 216 -3.76 6.48 20.19
C VAL A 216 -3.73 6.64 21.69
N GLU A 217 -2.97 5.79 22.38
CA GLU A 217 -2.84 5.87 23.84
C GLU A 217 -1.87 7.01 24.24
N GLN A 218 -1.34 6.99 25.46
CA GLN A 218 -0.32 7.95 25.96
C GLN A 218 1.02 7.76 25.23
N TRP A 219 1.02 8.02 23.93
CA TRP A 219 2.17 7.89 23.04
C TRP A 219 2.92 9.22 22.98
N ASN A 220 4.22 9.14 22.73
CA ASN A 220 5.07 10.33 22.75
C ASN A 220 4.98 11.06 21.42
N ARG A 221 5.17 12.39 21.45
CA ARG A 221 5.44 13.18 20.25
C ARG A 221 6.54 12.51 19.42
N GLY A 222 6.34 12.45 18.11
CA GLY A 222 7.30 11.83 17.20
C GLY A 222 7.17 10.31 17.09
N ASP A 223 6.32 9.68 17.90
CA ASP A 223 5.90 8.31 17.62
C ASP A 223 5.20 8.27 16.26
N VAL A 224 5.48 7.22 15.51
CA VAL A 224 4.93 7.01 14.17
C VAL A 224 3.90 5.91 14.23
N LEU A 225 2.66 6.26 13.90
CA LEU A 225 1.55 5.35 13.66
C LEU A 225 1.51 4.99 12.18
N ALA A 226 1.33 3.71 11.87
CA ALA A 226 0.99 3.25 10.52
C ALA A 226 0.01 2.09 10.62
N VAL A 227 -0.71 1.82 9.53
CA VAL A 227 -1.53 0.62 9.39
C VAL A 227 -1.08 -0.17 8.17
N SER A 228 -1.02 -1.49 8.29
CA SER A 228 -0.92 -2.38 7.13
C SER A 228 -2.14 -3.27 7.02
N ILE A 229 -2.54 -3.58 5.79
CA ILE A 229 -3.66 -4.48 5.51
C ILE A 229 -3.21 -5.54 4.51
N VAL A 230 -3.63 -6.79 4.75
CA VAL A 230 -3.55 -7.90 3.79
C VAL A 230 -4.97 -8.33 3.45
N ALA A 231 -5.37 -8.17 2.20
CA ALA A 231 -6.65 -8.65 1.68
C ALA A 231 -6.55 -10.12 1.21
N SER A 232 -7.66 -10.86 1.25
CA SER A 232 -7.73 -12.26 0.83
C SER A 232 -9.14 -12.67 0.40
N ASP A 233 -9.25 -13.62 -0.53
CA ASP A 233 -10.50 -14.10 -1.16
C ASP A 233 -10.78 -15.59 -0.85
N LYS A 234 -10.40 -16.06 0.35
CA LYS A 234 -10.39 -17.48 0.80
C LYS A 234 -9.42 -18.40 0.06
N GLU A 235 -9.16 -18.18 -1.22
CA GLU A 235 -8.24 -19.00 -2.02
C GLU A 235 -6.81 -18.46 -1.96
N SER A 236 -6.66 -17.14 -1.94
CA SER A 236 -5.38 -16.46 -2.05
C SER A 236 -5.31 -15.20 -1.17
N LYS A 237 -4.08 -14.70 -0.98
CA LYS A 237 -3.81 -13.44 -0.30
C LYS A 237 -3.24 -12.44 -1.30
N GLY A 238 -3.71 -11.21 -1.23
CA GLY A 238 -3.11 -10.06 -1.89
C GLY A 238 -1.79 -9.66 -1.24
N LEU A 239 -1.21 -8.57 -1.75
CA LEU A 239 -0.02 -7.97 -1.16
C LEU A 239 -0.38 -7.24 0.14
N GLU A 240 0.58 -7.19 1.07
CA GLU A 240 0.47 -6.32 2.25
C GLU A 240 0.71 -4.87 1.81
N THR A 241 -0.27 -4.00 2.07
CA THR A 241 -0.19 -2.57 1.75
C THR A 241 -0.14 -1.78 3.06
N PHE A 242 0.76 -0.80 3.12
CA PHE A 242 0.90 0.13 4.24
C PHE A 242 0.26 1.47 3.92
N SER A 243 -0.29 2.14 4.93
CA SER A 243 -0.62 3.56 4.85
C SER A 243 0.63 4.41 4.80
N GLU A 244 0.48 5.68 4.41
CA GLU A 244 1.46 6.69 4.78
C GLU A 244 1.62 6.76 6.31
N PRO A 245 2.86 6.95 6.83
CA PRO A 245 3.10 7.05 8.25
C PRO A 245 2.54 8.36 8.82
N LEU A 246 1.89 8.26 9.96
CA LEU A 246 1.33 9.39 10.70
C LEU A 246 2.16 9.65 11.96
N THR A 247 2.83 10.79 12.01
CA THR A 247 3.63 11.18 13.17
C THR A 247 2.78 11.93 14.17
N LEU A 248 2.79 11.51 15.43
CA LEU A 248 2.02 12.13 16.50
C LEU A 248 2.55 13.55 16.80
N SER A 249 1.61 14.48 16.92
CA SER A 249 1.86 15.86 17.31
C SER A 249 1.59 16.06 18.81
N ASN A 250 2.25 17.06 19.40
CA ASN A 250 2.06 17.45 20.79
C ASN A 250 1.03 18.59 20.90
N SER A 251 0.16 18.58 21.91
CA SER A 251 -0.64 19.76 22.23
C SER A 251 0.13 20.73 23.12
N PRO A 252 -0.07 22.05 22.98
CA PRO A 252 0.48 23.00 23.94
C PRO A 252 -0.31 23.00 25.26
N PRO A 253 0.31 23.35 26.40
CA PRO A 253 -0.40 23.55 27.66
C PRO A 253 -1.47 24.63 27.52
N GLN A 254 -2.56 24.57 28.29
CA GLN A 254 -3.62 25.56 28.28
C GLN A 254 -3.80 26.23 29.65
N PHE A 255 -3.72 27.56 29.71
CA PHE A 255 -4.02 28.32 30.93
C PHE A 255 -5.48 28.14 31.38
N THR A 256 -5.68 27.84 32.65
CA THR A 256 -7.00 27.67 33.30
C THR A 256 -7.34 28.80 34.28
N THR A 257 -6.37 29.66 34.58
CA THR A 257 -6.55 30.87 35.40
C THR A 257 -6.44 32.12 34.54
N THR A 258 -7.02 33.22 35.00
CA THR A 258 -6.83 34.56 34.45
C THR A 258 -6.40 35.50 35.58
N PRO A 259 -5.48 36.45 35.33
CA PRO A 259 -4.97 37.34 36.36
C PRO A 259 -6.01 38.40 36.73
N SER A 260 -6.17 38.64 38.04
CA SER A 260 -6.89 39.81 38.52
C SER A 260 -6.00 41.03 38.34
N VAL A 261 -6.37 41.99 37.49
CA VAL A 261 -5.60 43.23 37.25
C VAL A 261 -5.67 44.25 38.39
N GLN A 262 -6.07 43.81 39.59
CA GLN A 262 -6.16 44.66 40.79
C GLN A 262 -4.89 44.49 41.63
N VAL A 263 -4.31 45.61 42.06
CA VAL A 263 -3.17 45.61 42.98
C VAL A 263 -3.66 45.36 44.41
N GLY A 264 -3.00 44.46 45.13
CA GLY A 264 -3.30 44.18 46.52
C GLY A 264 -2.96 45.33 47.47
N LYS A 265 -3.29 45.16 48.76
CA LYS A 265 -2.77 46.05 49.81
C LYS A 265 -1.24 45.96 49.84
N GLU A 266 -0.57 47.05 50.23
CA GLU A 266 0.90 47.12 50.39
C GLU A 266 1.74 47.16 49.09
N SER A 267 1.18 47.65 47.97
CA SER A 267 1.93 47.83 46.72
C SER A 267 2.53 46.52 46.17
N ARG A 268 1.79 45.41 46.32
CA ARG A 268 2.19 44.09 45.81
C ARG A 268 1.14 43.54 44.84
N PHE A 269 1.61 43.04 43.71
CA PHE A 269 0.83 42.23 42.79
C PHE A 269 1.22 40.77 42.94
N GLU A 270 0.22 39.89 43.07
CA GLU A 270 0.41 38.45 43.14
C GLU A 270 -0.59 37.77 42.21
N TYR A 271 -0.11 36.77 41.48
CA TYR A 271 -0.93 35.96 40.60
C TYR A 271 -0.40 34.54 40.57
N HIS A 272 -1.30 33.56 40.68
CA HIS A 272 -0.94 32.15 40.55
C HIS A 272 -1.34 31.66 39.16
N ALA A 273 -0.38 31.65 38.24
CA ALA A 273 -0.59 31.18 36.88
C ALA A 273 -0.73 29.65 36.90
N ARG A 274 -1.81 29.14 36.33
CA ARG A 274 -2.02 27.70 36.16
C ARG A 274 -2.37 27.40 34.72
N ALA A 275 -1.60 26.50 34.13
CA ALA A 275 -1.87 25.84 32.87
C ALA A 275 -1.89 24.32 33.08
N VAL A 276 -2.64 23.63 32.21
CA VAL A 276 -2.76 22.17 32.20
C VAL A 276 -2.47 21.70 30.79
N ASP A 277 -1.63 20.68 30.68
CA ASP A 277 -1.41 19.95 29.45
C ASP A 277 -2.40 18.77 29.35
N SER A 278 -2.98 18.54 28.17
CA SER A 278 -4.02 17.51 27.98
C SER A 278 -3.45 16.08 28.03
N GLU A 279 -2.18 15.94 27.70
CA GLU A 279 -1.42 14.70 27.70
C GLU A 279 -0.86 14.42 29.11
N GLY A 280 -0.94 15.39 30.02
CA GLY A 280 -0.52 15.30 31.42
C GLY A 280 0.95 15.63 31.61
N ASP A 281 1.60 16.23 30.62
CA ASP A 281 3.01 16.58 30.68
C ASP A 281 3.27 17.70 31.72
N PRO A 282 4.42 17.69 32.42
CA PRO A 282 4.77 18.74 33.36
C PRO A 282 4.88 20.11 32.68
N VAL A 283 4.26 21.12 33.28
CA VAL A 283 4.26 22.50 32.76
C VAL A 283 5.23 23.36 33.56
N THR A 284 6.09 24.10 32.85
CA THR A 284 6.99 25.12 33.40
C THR A 284 6.55 26.52 32.98
N TYR A 285 6.87 27.52 33.80
CA TYR A 285 6.44 28.90 33.60
C TYR A 285 7.61 29.88 33.49
N LYS A 286 7.45 30.91 32.65
CA LYS A 286 8.42 31.99 32.50
C LYS A 286 7.74 33.32 32.20
N LEU A 287 8.34 34.43 32.64
CA LEU A 287 7.97 35.76 32.18
C LEU A 287 8.72 36.06 30.88
N GLU A 288 8.01 36.18 29.77
CA GLU A 288 8.57 36.58 28.48
C GLU A 288 8.62 38.12 28.36
N ALA A 289 7.62 38.79 28.92
CA ALA A 289 7.59 40.24 29.08
C ALA A 289 7.09 40.58 30.49
N ALA A 290 7.80 41.46 31.19
CA ALA A 290 7.42 41.88 32.54
C ALA A 290 8.07 43.23 32.91
N PRO A 291 7.47 44.00 33.84
CA PRO A 291 8.14 45.16 34.41
C PRO A 291 9.38 44.75 35.23
N PRO A 292 10.35 45.67 35.40
CA PRO A 292 11.52 45.41 36.25
C PRO A 292 11.12 44.98 37.66
N GLY A 293 11.77 43.92 38.16
CA GLY A 293 11.55 43.38 39.50
C GLY A 293 10.36 42.43 39.64
N MET A 294 9.57 42.20 38.58
CA MET A 294 8.56 41.14 38.59
C MET A 294 9.24 39.79 38.36
N ILE A 295 8.86 38.81 39.18
CA ILE A 295 9.40 37.44 39.16
C ILE A 295 8.26 36.42 39.04
N ILE A 296 8.60 35.25 38.54
CA ILE A 296 7.74 34.07 38.53
C ILE A 296 8.53 32.87 39.02
N ASP A 297 7.90 32.04 39.84
CA ASP A 297 8.43 30.73 40.17
C ASP A 297 8.12 29.74 39.03
N GLU A 298 9.18 29.16 38.45
CA GLU A 298 9.11 28.35 37.23
C GLU A 298 8.26 27.08 37.39
N GLN A 299 8.14 26.54 38.60
CA GLN A 299 7.49 25.25 38.87
C GLN A 299 6.06 25.43 39.38
N THR A 300 5.82 26.47 40.18
CA THR A 300 4.52 26.73 40.81
C THR A 300 3.69 27.74 40.03
N GLY A 301 4.28 28.51 39.11
CA GLY A 301 3.59 29.58 38.39
C GLY A 301 3.25 30.80 39.26
N GLN A 302 3.83 30.90 40.46
CA GLN A 302 3.60 32.02 41.36
C GLN A 302 4.31 33.28 40.86
N VAL A 303 3.53 34.23 40.33
CA VAL A 303 3.99 35.56 39.95
C VAL A 303 3.92 36.49 41.15
N GLN A 304 5.00 37.25 41.36
CA GLN A 304 5.08 38.28 42.39
C GLN A 304 5.75 39.53 41.85
N TRP A 305 5.22 40.68 42.21
CA TRP A 305 5.82 41.97 41.90
C TRP A 305 5.63 42.95 43.06
N LEU A 306 6.76 43.41 43.61
CA LEU A 306 6.78 44.54 44.54
C LEU A 306 6.81 45.82 43.71
N ILE A 307 5.69 46.54 43.69
CA ILE A 307 5.51 47.73 42.87
C ILE A 307 6.38 48.85 43.45
N PRO A 308 7.30 49.44 42.67
CA PRO A 308 8.10 50.55 43.15
C PRO A 308 7.20 51.76 43.49
N ILE A 309 7.64 52.56 44.46
CA ILE A 309 6.97 53.82 44.81
C ILE A 309 6.89 54.71 43.56
N ASP A 310 5.76 55.41 43.39
CA ASP A 310 5.53 56.34 42.27
C ASP A 310 5.68 55.70 40.87
N SER A 311 5.01 54.55 40.67
CA SER A 311 5.01 53.81 39.40
C SER A 311 3.65 53.83 38.70
N PRO A 312 3.04 54.99 38.40
CA PRO A 312 1.80 55.00 37.62
C PRO A 312 2.06 54.63 36.16
N GLY A 313 1.10 53.96 35.55
CA GLY A 313 1.20 53.59 34.14
C GLY A 313 0.64 52.20 33.84
N ASN A 314 0.85 51.78 32.59
CA ASN A 314 0.41 50.49 32.09
C ASN A 314 1.63 49.59 31.88
N TYR A 315 1.61 48.41 32.51
CA TYR A 315 2.68 47.43 32.43
C TYR A 315 2.17 46.18 31.72
N HIS A 316 2.72 45.89 30.55
CA HIS A 316 2.43 44.67 29.81
C HIS A 316 3.16 43.48 30.45
N VAL A 317 2.43 42.41 30.71
CA VAL A 317 2.97 41.16 31.26
C VAL A 317 2.56 40.01 30.35
N ARG A 318 3.54 39.20 29.98
CA ARG A 318 3.37 37.95 29.24
C ARG A 318 3.95 36.80 30.04
N VAL A 319 3.07 35.89 30.46
CA VAL A 319 3.45 34.62 31.08
C VAL A 319 3.43 33.53 30.01
N LEU A 320 4.55 32.85 29.83
CA LEU A 320 4.71 31.68 28.97
C LEU A 320 4.56 30.41 29.82
N ALA A 321 3.75 29.47 29.36
CA ALA A 321 3.69 28.09 29.85
C ALA A 321 4.27 27.16 28.78
N THR A 322 5.11 26.22 29.15
CA THR A 322 5.78 25.28 28.23
C THR A 322 5.81 23.88 28.82
N ASP A 323 5.48 22.88 28.03
CA ASP A 323 5.68 21.47 28.38
C ASP A 323 7.11 21.01 28.03
N ASP A 324 7.49 19.81 28.46
CA ASP A 324 8.79 19.22 28.15
C ASP A 324 8.87 18.55 26.76
N ARG A 325 7.80 18.66 25.96
CA ARG A 325 7.63 18.13 24.60
C ARG A 325 7.64 19.21 23.51
N GLY A 326 7.84 20.48 23.88
CA GLY A 326 7.98 21.63 23.00
C GLY A 326 6.66 22.31 22.62
N GLY A 327 5.54 21.96 23.26
CA GLY A 327 4.31 22.74 23.20
C GLY A 327 4.38 23.93 24.16
N SER A 328 3.82 25.06 23.72
CA SER A 328 3.85 26.30 24.49
C SER A 328 2.58 27.12 24.27
N SER A 329 2.12 27.78 25.32
CA SER A 329 1.09 28.81 25.25
C SER A 329 1.47 30.02 26.08
N PHE A 330 0.83 31.15 25.82
CA PHE A 330 1.07 32.37 26.57
C PHE A 330 -0.24 32.97 27.07
N GLN A 331 -0.13 33.72 28.16
CA GLN A 331 -1.19 34.55 28.69
C GLN A 331 -0.68 35.98 28.83
N ASP A 332 -1.35 36.88 28.12
CA ASP A 332 -1.05 38.31 28.08
C ASP A 332 -2.05 39.11 28.91
N PHE A 333 -1.55 40.09 29.66
CA PHE A 333 -2.39 41.05 30.38
C PHE A 333 -1.66 42.37 30.60
N THR A 334 -2.42 43.40 30.93
CA THR A 334 -1.88 44.73 31.27
C THR A 334 -2.28 45.10 32.69
N LEU A 335 -1.31 45.49 33.51
CA LEU A 335 -1.53 46.06 34.83
C LEU A 335 -1.57 47.58 34.71
N SER A 336 -2.69 48.18 35.10
CA SER A 336 -2.88 49.64 35.11
C SER A 336 -2.77 50.15 36.54
N LEU A 337 -1.71 50.93 36.81
CA LEU A 337 -1.48 51.56 38.09
C LEU A 337 -1.94 53.02 38.06
N PRO A 338 -2.87 53.45 38.94
CA PRO A 338 -3.30 54.83 38.98
C PRO A 338 -2.17 55.75 39.48
N ALA A 339 -2.22 57.02 39.08
CA ALA A 339 -1.39 58.07 39.69
C ALA A 339 -1.58 58.08 41.21
N SER A 340 -0.49 58.17 41.96
CA SER A 340 -0.60 58.36 43.41
C SER A 340 -1.29 59.70 43.65
N ASN A 341 -2.46 59.68 44.30
CA ASN A 341 -3.08 60.91 44.77
C ASN A 341 -2.27 61.34 46.00
N ALA A 342 -1.25 62.18 45.79
CA ALA A 342 -0.59 62.89 46.87
C ALA A 342 -1.67 63.62 47.69
N SER A 343 -1.88 63.17 48.92
CA SER A 343 -2.82 63.77 49.87
C SER A 343 -2.18 64.94 50.59
#